data_AF-A0A946WXV3-F1
#
_entry.id   AF-A0A946WXV3-F1
#
_cell.length_a   1.000
_cell.length_b   1.000
_cell.length_c   1.000
_cell.angle_alpha   90.00
_cell.angle_beta   90.00
_cell.angle_gamma   90.00
#
_symmetry.space_group_name_H-M   'P 1'
#
loop_
_entity.id
_entity.type
_entity.pdbx_description
1 polymer ?
#
loop_
_entity_poly.entity_id
_entity_poly.type
_entity_poly.pdbx_seq_one_letter_code
_entity_poly.pdbx_strand_id
1 'polypeptide(L)'
;VFQDQSIARGYRLEFNEMWGSDSMVPDEANAKFGPAKSVNTPLKYIVGGSPVEVYFSPTDGTTSAIRETIETMDYDMAFALLSFTRDDLADAIIDGSSFFVSPEGAIEQISGTGTEFDNLTAAGIDVHSHQGIAGSLHHKYAVIDYSEPLSDPTVVTGSHNWSSTAENINDENTVIVHDARVSNLYYQEFRGLLISMGVIDSIEDENGEFVMTVFPNPTTDVINIEVSNEYIGTEFTLSDIKGRLIKVLNINSARTCIDVSGLELGVYVLSSKKLNSSLQVVVQ
;
A
#
# COMPACT_ATOMS: atom_id res chain seq x y z
N VAL A 1 -9.30 12.16 11.63
CA VAL A 1 -10.23 13.33 11.64
C VAL A 1 -9.49 14.53 11.07
N PHE A 2 -9.95 15.08 9.95
CA PHE A 2 -9.39 16.31 9.39
C PHE A 2 -9.96 17.52 10.13
N GLN A 3 -9.09 18.32 10.75
CA GLN A 3 -9.48 19.53 11.48
C GLN A 3 -9.10 20.77 10.66
N ASP A 4 -9.72 20.94 9.50
CA ASP A 4 -9.47 22.07 8.62
C ASP A 4 -10.78 22.71 8.14
N GLN A 5 -10.80 24.05 8.08
CA GLN A 5 -12.00 24.79 7.71
C GLN A 5 -12.23 24.78 6.19
N SER A 6 -11.16 24.71 5.40
CA SER A 6 -11.24 24.76 3.94
C SER A 6 -11.84 23.47 3.41
N ILE A 7 -11.35 22.31 3.88
CA ILE A 7 -11.92 21.01 3.52
C ILE A 7 -13.38 20.88 3.98
N ALA A 8 -13.71 21.36 5.19
CA ALA A 8 -15.09 21.36 5.69
C ALA A 8 -16.04 22.22 4.83
N ARG A 9 -15.54 23.30 4.25
CA ARG A 9 -16.31 24.12 3.29
C ARG A 9 -16.49 23.40 1.95
N GLY A 10 -15.49 22.66 1.47
CA GLY A 10 -15.61 21.80 0.29
C GLY A 10 -16.74 20.77 0.44
N TYR A 11 -16.72 20.01 1.53
CA TYR A 11 -17.81 19.07 1.87
C TYR A 11 -19.18 19.76 2.04
N ARG A 12 -19.21 21.00 2.55
CA ARG A 12 -20.46 21.75 2.66
C ARG A 12 -21.03 22.15 1.30
N LEU A 13 -20.18 22.50 0.32
CA LEU A 13 -20.62 22.79 -1.04
C LEU A 13 -21.26 21.56 -1.68
N GLU A 14 -20.58 20.41 -1.58
CA GLU A 14 -21.09 19.12 -2.04
C GLU A 14 -22.43 18.77 -1.37
N PHE A 15 -22.48 18.87 -0.04
CA PHE A 15 -23.71 18.62 0.72
C PHE A 15 -24.85 19.54 0.28
N ASN A 16 -24.60 20.84 0.11
CA ASN A 16 -25.63 21.80 -0.28
C ASN A 16 -26.16 21.54 -1.70
N GLU A 17 -25.33 21.00 -2.62
CA GLU A 17 -25.80 20.59 -3.95
C GLU A 17 -26.80 19.42 -3.85
N MET A 18 -26.50 18.41 -3.01
CA MET A 18 -27.42 17.32 -2.73
C MET A 18 -28.65 17.75 -1.92
N TRP A 19 -28.48 18.73 -1.03
CA TRP A 19 -29.56 19.28 -0.20
C TRP A 19 -30.48 20.23 -0.99
N GLY A 20 -30.00 20.76 -2.11
CA GLY A 20 -30.69 21.73 -2.96
C GLY A 20 -30.76 23.15 -2.40
N SER A 21 -30.23 23.40 -1.20
CA SER A 21 -30.22 24.73 -0.56
C SER A 21 -29.04 24.93 0.37
N ASP A 22 -28.75 26.17 0.75
CA ASP A 22 -27.77 26.53 1.79
C ASP A 22 -28.39 26.70 3.19
N SER A 23 -29.70 26.46 3.30
CA SER A 23 -30.50 26.63 4.51
C SER A 23 -30.65 25.32 5.29
N MET A 24 -31.30 25.38 6.44
CA MET A 24 -31.62 24.18 7.24
C MET A 24 -32.77 23.34 6.66
N VAL A 25 -33.39 23.77 5.56
CA VAL A 25 -34.53 23.09 4.91
C VAL A 25 -34.09 22.62 3.51
N PRO A 26 -34.29 21.34 3.15
CA PRO A 26 -33.92 20.84 1.83
C PRO A 26 -34.84 21.42 0.75
N ASP A 27 -34.31 21.60 -0.46
CA ASP A 27 -35.09 21.98 -1.64
C ASP A 27 -34.99 20.86 -2.69
N GLU A 28 -35.98 19.99 -2.69
CA GLU A 28 -36.04 18.81 -3.57
C GLU A 28 -36.01 19.18 -5.06
N ALA A 29 -36.53 20.35 -5.46
CA ALA A 29 -36.54 20.77 -6.86
C ALA A 29 -35.15 21.16 -7.38
N ASN A 30 -34.25 21.54 -6.46
CA ASN A 30 -32.88 21.95 -6.77
C ASN A 30 -31.82 20.90 -6.39
N ALA A 31 -32.20 19.89 -5.60
CA ALA A 31 -31.33 18.81 -5.17
C ALA A 31 -30.79 17.99 -6.35
N LYS A 32 -29.49 17.70 -6.33
CA LYS A 32 -28.82 16.91 -7.36
C LYS A 32 -28.03 15.77 -6.72
N PHE A 33 -28.14 14.58 -7.30
CA PHE A 33 -27.48 13.36 -6.84
C PHE A 33 -26.82 12.65 -8.02
N GLY A 34 -25.81 11.85 -7.72
CA GLY A 34 -25.12 11.05 -8.70
C GLY A 34 -24.69 11.90 -9.92
N PRO A 35 -24.94 11.43 -11.17
CA PRO A 35 -24.49 12.13 -12.38
C PRO A 35 -25.11 13.51 -12.63
N ALA A 36 -26.16 13.88 -11.88
CA ALA A 36 -26.80 15.19 -12.04
C ALA A 36 -26.01 16.33 -11.35
N LYS A 37 -25.07 15.99 -10.46
CA LYS A 37 -24.20 16.96 -9.78
C LYS A 37 -23.25 17.65 -10.76
N SER A 38 -22.58 18.68 -10.27
CA SER A 38 -21.60 19.43 -11.04
C SER A 38 -20.27 19.51 -10.29
N VAL A 39 -19.15 19.51 -11.01
CA VAL A 39 -17.83 19.70 -10.40
C VAL A 39 -17.75 21.15 -9.88
N ASN A 40 -18.00 21.34 -8.59
CA ASN A 40 -18.13 22.66 -7.96
C ASN A 40 -17.30 22.83 -6.68
N THR A 41 -16.54 21.80 -6.29
CA THR A 41 -15.68 21.81 -5.11
C THR A 41 -14.20 21.97 -5.50
N PRO A 42 -13.36 22.57 -4.64
CA PRO A 42 -11.91 22.50 -4.81
C PRO A 42 -11.43 21.06 -4.63
N LEU A 43 -10.51 20.61 -5.48
CA LEU A 43 -9.93 19.26 -5.38
C LEU A 43 -8.75 19.18 -4.41
N LYS A 44 -7.94 20.25 -4.30
CA LYS A 44 -6.66 20.23 -3.58
C LYS A 44 -6.64 21.19 -2.39
N TYR A 45 -6.14 20.71 -1.27
CA TYR A 45 -6.10 21.38 0.03
C TYR A 45 -4.72 21.21 0.67
N ILE A 46 -4.40 22.09 1.64
CA ILE A 46 -3.29 21.89 2.56
C ILE A 46 -3.88 21.79 3.96
N VAL A 47 -3.76 20.63 4.60
CA VAL A 47 -4.34 20.34 5.92
C VAL A 47 -3.22 20.00 6.89
N GLY A 48 -3.02 20.84 7.91
CA GLY A 48 -1.97 20.61 8.91
C GLY A 48 -0.53 20.61 8.35
N GLY A 49 -0.32 21.21 7.16
CA GLY A 49 0.96 21.21 6.45
C GLY A 49 1.09 20.15 5.36
N SER A 50 0.14 19.22 5.28
CA SER A 50 0.18 18.10 4.34
C SER A 50 -0.76 18.35 3.15
N PRO A 51 -0.34 18.04 1.91
CA PRO A 51 -1.23 18.04 0.76
C PRO A 51 -2.35 17.01 0.92
N VAL A 52 -3.58 17.43 0.67
CA VAL A 52 -4.77 16.57 0.71
C VAL A 52 -5.63 16.85 -0.51
N GLU A 53 -6.06 15.80 -1.19
CA GLU A 53 -7.00 15.88 -2.29
C GLU A 53 -8.34 15.28 -1.91
N VAL A 54 -9.45 15.85 -2.41
CA VAL A 54 -10.81 15.37 -2.16
C VAL A 54 -11.56 15.28 -3.48
N TYR A 55 -12.22 14.15 -3.69
CA TYR A 55 -12.99 13.85 -4.88
C TYR A 55 -14.38 13.34 -4.49
N PHE A 56 -15.40 13.82 -5.20
CA PHE A 56 -16.77 13.35 -5.07
C PHE A 56 -17.21 12.63 -6.35
N SER A 57 -17.56 11.34 -6.20
CA SER A 57 -18.12 10.58 -7.32
C SER A 57 -19.61 10.92 -7.47
N PRO A 58 -20.17 10.83 -8.68
CA PRO A 58 -19.54 10.37 -9.92
C PRO A 58 -18.91 11.48 -10.79
N THR A 59 -18.91 12.73 -10.33
CA THR A 59 -18.58 13.88 -11.18
C THR A 59 -17.09 14.16 -11.30
N ASP A 60 -16.30 13.82 -10.28
CA ASP A 60 -14.93 14.33 -10.15
C ASP A 60 -13.88 13.41 -10.78
N GLY A 61 -14.29 12.32 -11.45
CA GLY A 61 -13.36 11.37 -12.06
C GLY A 61 -12.56 10.57 -11.03
N THR A 62 -13.19 10.20 -9.91
CA THR A 62 -12.54 9.63 -8.72
C THR A 62 -11.68 8.41 -9.03
N THR A 63 -12.14 7.51 -9.90
CA THR A 63 -11.34 6.33 -10.28
C THR A 63 -10.05 6.72 -10.97
N SER A 64 -10.05 7.78 -11.79
CA SER A 64 -8.81 8.24 -12.44
C SER A 64 -7.82 8.80 -11.42
N ALA A 65 -8.29 9.53 -10.41
CA ALA A 65 -7.43 10.02 -9.33
C ALA A 65 -6.83 8.87 -8.49
N ILE A 66 -7.62 7.83 -8.21
CA ILE A 66 -7.12 6.62 -7.53
C ILE A 66 -6.06 5.94 -8.40
N ARG A 67 -6.34 5.75 -9.71
CA ARG A 67 -5.40 5.13 -10.65
C ARG A 67 -4.09 5.91 -10.74
N GLU A 68 -4.16 7.22 -10.94
CA GLU A 68 -2.99 8.11 -11.00
C GLU A 68 -2.16 8.04 -9.72
N THR A 69 -2.80 7.84 -8.55
CA THR A 69 -2.09 7.64 -7.28
C THR A 69 -1.37 6.29 -7.23
N ILE A 70 -2.03 5.21 -7.67
CA ILE A 70 -1.41 3.88 -7.74
C ILE A 70 -0.22 3.90 -8.71
N GLU A 71 -0.34 4.60 -9.84
CA GLU A 71 0.73 4.75 -10.83
C GLU A 71 1.97 5.51 -10.29
N THR A 72 1.89 6.14 -9.11
CA THR A 72 3.07 6.75 -8.44
C THR A 72 3.88 5.77 -7.59
N MET A 73 3.41 4.54 -7.40
CA MET A 73 4.05 3.54 -6.56
C MET A 73 5.47 3.21 -7.05
N ASP A 74 6.47 3.48 -6.19
CA ASP A 74 7.89 3.23 -6.48
C ASP A 74 8.49 2.12 -5.59
N TYR A 75 7.89 1.83 -4.42
CA TYR A 75 8.48 0.93 -3.42
C TYR A 75 7.50 -0.15 -2.94
N ASP A 76 6.33 0.26 -2.46
CA ASP A 76 5.35 -0.66 -1.88
C ASP A 76 3.93 -0.13 -1.94
N MET A 77 2.98 -1.04 -1.81
CA MET A 77 1.58 -0.71 -1.71
C MET A 77 0.85 -1.75 -0.87
N ALA A 78 -0.04 -1.28 0.00
CA ALA A 78 -0.96 -2.11 0.75
C ALA A 78 -2.40 -1.63 0.51
N PHE A 79 -3.36 -2.52 0.29
CA PHE A 79 -4.76 -2.13 0.11
C PHE A 79 -5.75 -3.04 0.84
N ALA A 80 -6.83 -2.46 1.36
CA ALA A 80 -7.93 -3.21 1.96
C ALA A 80 -9.27 -2.73 1.39
N LEU A 81 -9.98 -3.64 0.72
CA LEU A 81 -11.16 -3.30 -0.07
C LEU A 81 -12.32 -4.26 0.19
N LEU A 82 -13.50 -3.69 0.43
CA LEU A 82 -14.74 -4.47 0.44
C LEU A 82 -15.00 -5.10 -0.93
N SER A 83 -14.89 -4.31 -2.00
CA SER A 83 -15.27 -4.70 -3.35
C SER A 83 -14.33 -4.06 -4.36
N PHE A 84 -13.80 -4.87 -5.26
CA PHE A 84 -12.85 -4.47 -6.29
C PHE A 84 -13.21 -5.17 -7.61
N THR A 85 -13.72 -4.38 -8.57
CA THR A 85 -14.23 -4.83 -9.87
C THR A 85 -13.86 -3.90 -11.03
N ARG A 86 -12.77 -3.13 -10.88
CA ARG A 86 -12.28 -2.17 -11.88
C ARG A 86 -10.98 -2.66 -12.48
N ASP A 87 -11.07 -3.15 -13.72
CA ASP A 87 -9.94 -3.64 -14.50
C ASP A 87 -8.81 -2.60 -14.54
N ASP A 88 -9.13 -1.31 -14.76
CA ASP A 88 -8.12 -0.25 -14.89
C ASP A 88 -7.34 0.05 -13.60
N LEU A 89 -7.91 -0.25 -12.43
CA LEU A 89 -7.19 -0.15 -11.16
C LEU A 89 -6.38 -1.41 -10.88
N ALA A 90 -6.86 -2.60 -11.29
CA ALA A 90 -6.09 -3.83 -11.17
C ALA A 90 -4.88 -3.83 -12.11
N ASP A 91 -5.07 -3.38 -13.36
CA ASP A 91 -4.01 -3.20 -14.35
C ASP A 91 -2.92 -2.26 -13.81
N ALA A 92 -3.30 -1.13 -13.19
CA ALA A 92 -2.32 -0.21 -12.59
C ALA A 92 -1.49 -0.85 -11.47
N ILE A 93 -2.09 -1.69 -10.63
CA ILE A 93 -1.37 -2.44 -9.59
C ILE A 93 -0.41 -3.46 -10.22
N ILE A 94 -0.90 -4.20 -11.21
CA ILE A 94 -0.13 -5.25 -11.88
C ILE A 94 1.05 -4.63 -12.65
N ASP A 95 0.81 -3.56 -13.39
CA ASP A 95 1.84 -2.86 -14.19
C ASP A 95 2.88 -2.17 -13.31
N GLY A 96 2.48 -1.66 -12.14
CA GLY A 96 3.39 -1.10 -11.14
C GLY A 96 4.19 -2.17 -10.37
N SER A 97 3.71 -3.42 -10.35
CA SER A 97 4.40 -4.48 -9.66
C SER A 97 5.70 -4.88 -10.37
N SER A 98 6.72 -5.17 -9.57
CA SER A 98 8.01 -5.63 -10.09
C SER A 98 8.71 -6.51 -9.06
N PHE A 99 9.91 -6.98 -9.39
CA PHE A 99 10.72 -7.70 -8.41
C PHE A 99 11.05 -6.84 -7.17
N PHE A 100 11.05 -5.51 -7.29
CA PHE A 100 11.37 -4.57 -6.19
C PHE A 100 10.16 -3.87 -5.60
N VAL A 101 9.00 -4.00 -6.24
CA VAL A 101 7.74 -3.34 -5.85
C VAL A 101 6.69 -4.41 -5.71
N SER A 102 6.32 -4.72 -4.46
CA SER A 102 5.42 -5.83 -4.14
C SER A 102 4.14 -5.31 -3.48
N PRO A 103 3.06 -5.11 -4.25
CA PRO A 103 1.76 -4.79 -3.70
C PRO A 103 1.21 -5.98 -2.89
N GLU A 104 0.57 -5.66 -1.76
CA GLU A 104 -0.16 -6.62 -0.93
C GLU A 104 -1.59 -6.12 -0.71
N GLY A 105 -2.56 -7.02 -0.59
CA GLY A 105 -3.93 -6.60 -0.35
C GLY A 105 -4.82 -7.58 0.41
N ALA A 106 -5.96 -7.07 0.86
CA ALA A 106 -7.03 -7.85 1.47
C ALA A 106 -8.39 -7.47 0.86
N ILE A 107 -9.16 -8.48 0.41
CA ILE A 107 -10.45 -8.28 -0.27
C ILE A 107 -11.55 -9.11 0.41
N GLU A 108 -12.71 -8.50 0.66
CA GLU A 108 -13.90 -9.20 1.17
C GLU A 108 -14.64 -9.97 0.07
N GLN A 109 -15.06 -9.27 -1.00
CA GLN A 109 -15.92 -9.83 -2.03
C GLN A 109 -15.13 -10.47 -3.19
N ILE A 110 -14.72 -11.72 -3.01
CA ILE A 110 -13.89 -12.44 -4.01
C ILE A 110 -14.67 -13.37 -4.96
N SER A 111 -15.97 -13.57 -4.75
CA SER A 111 -16.77 -14.55 -5.51
C SER A 111 -17.85 -13.93 -6.43
N GLY A 112 -17.74 -12.64 -6.75
CA GLY A 112 -18.65 -11.90 -7.63
C GLY A 112 -18.18 -11.87 -9.09
N THR A 113 -19.10 -11.67 -10.03
CA THR A 113 -18.73 -11.44 -11.44
C THR A 113 -17.89 -10.18 -11.57
N GLY A 114 -16.74 -10.28 -12.22
CA GLY A 114 -15.83 -9.16 -12.46
C GLY A 114 -15.02 -8.75 -11.24
N THR A 115 -14.88 -9.62 -10.22
CA THR A 115 -13.93 -9.38 -9.13
C THR A 115 -12.49 -9.49 -9.62
N GLU A 116 -11.64 -8.59 -9.14
CA GLU A 116 -10.22 -8.55 -9.49
C GLU A 116 -9.35 -9.50 -8.67
N PHE A 117 -9.92 -10.21 -7.69
CA PHE A 117 -9.17 -11.12 -6.82
C PHE A 117 -8.41 -12.20 -7.60
N ASP A 118 -9.08 -12.91 -8.50
CA ASP A 118 -8.46 -13.97 -9.30
C ASP A 118 -7.45 -13.40 -10.32
N ASN A 119 -7.71 -12.19 -10.84
CA ASN A 119 -6.80 -11.53 -11.78
C ASN A 119 -5.48 -11.14 -11.09
N LEU A 120 -5.57 -10.47 -9.94
CA LEU A 120 -4.40 -10.04 -9.15
C LEU A 120 -3.57 -11.24 -8.66
N THR A 121 -4.24 -12.28 -8.13
CA THR A 121 -3.53 -13.49 -7.68
C THR A 121 -2.91 -14.27 -8.84
N ALA A 122 -3.55 -14.31 -10.02
CA ALA A 122 -2.96 -14.91 -11.22
C ALA A 122 -1.75 -14.11 -11.74
N ALA A 123 -1.72 -12.80 -11.53
CA ALA A 123 -0.58 -11.94 -11.83
C ALA A 123 0.56 -12.03 -10.78
N GLY A 124 0.35 -12.75 -9.67
CA GLY A 124 1.35 -12.94 -8.63
C GLY A 124 1.36 -11.87 -7.54
N ILE A 125 0.32 -11.04 -7.48
CA ILE A 125 0.13 -10.08 -6.38
C ILE A 125 -0.35 -10.84 -5.13
N ASP A 126 0.20 -10.48 -3.96
CA ASP A 126 -0.16 -11.12 -2.70
C ASP A 126 -1.49 -10.56 -2.18
N VAL A 127 -2.60 -11.25 -2.49
CA VAL A 127 -3.96 -10.80 -2.11
C VAL A 127 -4.64 -11.85 -1.24
N HIS A 128 -5.03 -11.42 -0.05
CA HIS A 128 -5.68 -12.26 0.96
C HIS A 128 -7.20 -12.09 0.92
N SER A 129 -7.92 -13.21 1.01
CA SER A 129 -9.38 -13.18 1.10
C SER A 129 -9.82 -13.06 2.55
N HIS A 130 -10.70 -12.10 2.84
CA HIS A 130 -11.43 -12.05 4.12
C HIS A 130 -12.72 -12.90 4.09
N GLN A 131 -13.10 -13.46 2.93
CA GLN A 131 -14.36 -14.20 2.80
C GLN A 131 -14.41 -15.41 3.75
N GLY A 132 -15.44 -15.44 4.60
CA GLY A 132 -15.67 -16.52 5.57
C GLY A 132 -15.01 -16.29 6.93
N ILE A 133 -14.29 -15.19 7.12
CA ILE A 133 -13.80 -14.73 8.42
C ILE A 133 -14.93 -13.98 9.14
N ALA A 134 -15.03 -14.13 10.46
CA ALA A 134 -16.10 -13.52 11.24
C ALA A 134 -15.99 -11.98 11.23
N GLY A 135 -17.11 -11.31 10.92
CA GLY A 135 -17.13 -9.85 10.74
C GLY A 135 -17.27 -9.51 9.26
N SER A 136 -16.97 -8.25 8.90
CA SER A 136 -16.88 -7.84 7.50
C SER A 136 -15.75 -6.82 7.35
N LEU A 137 -14.86 -7.08 6.40
CA LEU A 137 -13.88 -6.12 5.93
C LEU A 137 -14.65 -5.12 5.04
N HIS A 138 -14.97 -3.96 5.62
CA HIS A 138 -15.71 -2.89 4.95
C HIS A 138 -14.82 -1.67 4.60
N HIS A 139 -13.50 -1.85 4.58
CA HIS A 139 -12.55 -0.83 4.19
C HIS A 139 -12.65 -0.48 2.70
N LYS A 140 -12.17 0.72 2.36
CA LYS A 140 -11.84 1.20 1.03
C LYS A 140 -10.61 2.09 1.16
N TYR A 141 -9.43 1.51 1.21
CA TYR A 141 -8.20 2.29 1.23
C TYR A 141 -7.05 1.58 0.54
N ALA A 142 -6.06 2.39 0.14
CA ALA A 142 -4.73 1.96 -0.22
C ALA A 142 -3.70 2.87 0.44
N VAL A 143 -2.51 2.32 0.70
CA VAL A 143 -1.33 3.02 1.20
C VAL A 143 -0.21 2.76 0.21
N ILE A 144 0.45 3.81 -0.27
CA ILE A 144 1.51 3.76 -1.27
C ILE A 144 2.80 4.29 -0.64
N ASP A 145 3.93 3.67 -0.95
CA ASP A 145 5.29 4.03 -0.55
C ASP A 145 5.45 4.27 0.96
N TYR A 146 4.77 3.48 1.78
CA TYR A 146 4.80 3.64 3.24
C TYR A 146 6.16 3.30 3.87
N SER A 147 7.03 2.55 3.20
CA SER A 147 8.38 2.24 3.73
C SER A 147 9.44 3.30 3.43
N GLU A 148 9.20 4.23 2.50
CA GLU A 148 10.20 5.24 2.08
C GLU A 148 9.71 6.68 2.32
N PRO A 149 10.01 7.28 3.49
CA PRO A 149 9.57 8.62 3.84
C PRO A 149 10.05 9.73 2.90
N LEU A 150 11.07 9.49 2.08
CA LEU A 150 11.60 10.46 1.11
C LEU A 150 11.02 10.31 -0.30
N SER A 151 10.15 9.33 -0.55
CA SER A 151 9.31 9.27 -1.76
C SER A 151 8.15 10.28 -1.61
N ASP A 152 6.91 9.82 -1.69
CA ASP A 152 5.71 10.57 -1.31
C ASP A 152 4.67 9.62 -0.69
N PRO A 153 4.87 9.19 0.58
CA PRO A 153 3.97 8.22 1.18
C PRO A 153 2.53 8.72 1.21
N THR A 154 1.63 7.96 0.61
CA THR A 154 0.28 8.44 0.29
C THR A 154 -0.79 7.46 0.77
N VAL A 155 -1.89 7.98 1.32
CA VAL A 155 -3.10 7.20 1.63
C VAL A 155 -4.24 7.63 0.74
N VAL A 156 -4.85 6.67 0.06
CA VAL A 156 -6.17 6.82 -0.57
C VAL A 156 -7.20 6.22 0.36
N THR A 157 -8.26 6.94 0.72
CA THR A 157 -9.32 6.40 1.59
C THR A 157 -10.67 7.07 1.33
N GLY A 158 -11.77 6.40 1.64
CA GLY A 158 -13.09 7.01 1.47
C GLY A 158 -14.24 6.02 1.56
N SER A 159 -15.34 6.34 0.90
CA SER A 159 -16.50 5.45 0.74
C SER A 159 -16.49 4.67 -0.58
N HIS A 160 -15.71 5.14 -1.56
CA HIS A 160 -15.67 4.64 -2.93
C HIS A 160 -15.11 3.20 -3.01
N ASN A 161 -15.99 2.21 -3.21
CA ASN A 161 -15.55 0.88 -3.65
C ASN A 161 -14.92 0.98 -5.04
N TRP A 162 -13.90 0.19 -5.33
CA TRP A 162 -13.21 0.22 -6.61
C TRP A 162 -14.03 -0.51 -7.68
N SER A 163 -15.15 0.10 -8.07
CA SER A 163 -16.22 -0.49 -8.87
C SER A 163 -16.84 0.54 -9.82
N SER A 164 -17.39 0.08 -10.95
CA SER A 164 -18.06 0.97 -11.92
C SER A 164 -19.29 1.68 -11.36
N THR A 165 -20.00 1.07 -10.40
CA THR A 165 -21.16 1.68 -9.74
C THR A 165 -20.75 2.87 -8.87
N ALA A 166 -19.63 2.76 -8.15
CA ALA A 166 -19.10 3.86 -7.35
C ALA A 166 -18.70 5.05 -8.23
N GLU A 167 -18.10 4.79 -9.39
CA GLU A 167 -17.68 5.84 -10.33
C GLU A 167 -18.82 6.52 -11.07
N ASN A 168 -19.89 5.80 -11.42
CA ASN A 168 -20.87 6.31 -12.38
C ASN A 168 -22.25 6.58 -11.78
N ILE A 169 -22.53 6.12 -10.56
CA ILE A 169 -23.89 6.13 -10.00
C ILE A 169 -23.90 6.69 -8.58
N ASN A 170 -23.08 6.15 -7.69
CA ASN A 170 -23.15 6.49 -6.27
C ASN A 170 -22.56 7.87 -5.96
N ASP A 171 -23.15 8.53 -4.97
CA ASP A 171 -22.53 9.66 -4.29
C ASP A 171 -21.49 9.14 -3.30
N GLU A 172 -20.21 9.20 -3.69
CA GLU A 172 -19.07 8.75 -2.89
C GLU A 172 -18.16 9.92 -2.55
N ASN A 173 -17.33 9.75 -1.52
CA ASN A 173 -16.23 10.65 -1.25
C ASN A 173 -14.92 9.86 -1.15
N THR A 174 -13.85 10.44 -1.68
CA THR A 174 -12.49 9.91 -1.60
C THR A 174 -11.54 11.02 -1.21
N VAL A 175 -10.62 10.71 -0.31
CA VAL A 175 -9.57 11.61 0.15
C VAL A 175 -8.21 10.95 -0.13
N ILE A 176 -7.30 11.71 -0.71
CA ILE A 176 -5.91 11.30 -0.94
C ILE A 176 -5.03 12.18 -0.04
N VAL A 177 -4.21 11.57 0.80
CA VAL A 177 -3.41 12.26 1.83
C VAL A 177 -1.94 11.95 1.62
N HIS A 178 -1.16 12.98 1.32
CA HIS A 178 0.29 12.91 1.16
C HIS A 178 0.96 13.22 2.50
N ASP A 179 1.13 12.20 3.35
CA ASP A 179 1.72 12.34 4.69
C ASP A 179 2.22 11.00 5.24
N ALA A 180 3.55 10.87 5.37
CA ALA A 180 4.21 9.69 5.91
C ALA A 180 3.65 9.19 7.25
N ARG A 181 3.20 10.08 8.14
CA ARG A 181 2.64 9.68 9.43
C ARG A 181 1.25 9.06 9.26
N VAL A 182 0.44 9.61 8.35
CA VAL A 182 -0.90 9.06 8.06
C VAL A 182 -0.76 7.73 7.35
N SER A 183 0.13 7.62 6.36
CA SER A 183 0.46 6.38 5.66
C SER A 183 0.90 5.28 6.62
N ASN A 184 1.82 5.60 7.53
CA ASN A 184 2.24 4.64 8.55
C ASN A 184 1.10 4.18 9.47
N LEU A 185 0.16 5.06 9.86
CA LEU A 185 -0.99 4.65 10.68
C LEU A 185 -1.94 3.70 9.93
N TYR A 186 -2.19 3.96 8.65
CA TYR A 186 -3.00 3.06 7.82
C TYR A 186 -2.29 1.73 7.56
N TYR A 187 -0.98 1.75 7.35
CA TYR A 187 -0.19 0.52 7.21
C TYR A 187 -0.22 -0.32 8.49
N GLN A 188 -0.09 0.29 9.68
CA GLN A 188 -0.23 -0.43 10.96
C GLN A 188 -1.61 -1.07 11.12
N GLU A 189 -2.67 -0.39 10.66
CA GLU A 189 -4.01 -0.95 10.63
C GLU A 189 -4.09 -2.15 9.66
N PHE A 190 -3.52 -2.04 8.46
CA PHE A 190 -3.45 -3.15 7.49
C PHE A 190 -2.75 -4.37 8.07
N ARG A 191 -1.63 -4.19 8.76
CA ARG A 191 -0.94 -5.29 9.45
C ARG A 191 -1.81 -5.89 10.56
N GLY A 192 -2.51 -5.05 11.32
CA GLY A 192 -3.49 -5.49 12.32
C GLY A 192 -4.63 -6.31 11.71
N LEU A 193 -5.12 -5.91 10.54
CA LEU A 193 -6.10 -6.66 9.76
C LEU A 193 -5.57 -8.04 9.40
N LEU A 194 -4.35 -8.15 8.84
CA LEU A 194 -3.75 -9.43 8.48
C LEU A 194 -3.54 -10.36 9.69
N ILE A 195 -3.17 -9.81 10.86
CA ILE A 195 -3.15 -10.59 12.11
C ILE A 195 -4.54 -11.11 12.45
N SER A 196 -5.56 -10.25 12.39
CA SER A 196 -6.93 -10.63 12.71
C SER A 196 -7.47 -11.72 11.77
N MET A 197 -6.94 -11.77 10.55
CA MET A 197 -7.24 -12.79 9.55
C MET A 197 -6.41 -14.07 9.73
N GLY A 198 -5.39 -14.07 10.59
CA GLY A 198 -4.46 -15.19 10.77
C GLY A 198 -3.50 -15.38 9.59
N VAL A 199 -3.31 -14.35 8.74
CA VAL A 199 -2.35 -14.36 7.64
C VAL A 199 -0.92 -14.23 8.18
N ILE A 200 -0.74 -13.40 9.21
CA ILE A 200 0.53 -13.22 9.92
C ILE A 200 0.31 -13.37 11.44
N ASP A 201 1.31 -13.85 12.16
CA ASP A 201 1.20 -14.09 13.61
C ASP A 201 1.40 -12.83 14.46
N SER A 202 2.16 -11.87 13.94
CA SER A 202 2.42 -10.58 14.57
C SER A 202 2.76 -9.53 13.53
N ILE A 203 2.55 -8.26 13.87
CA ILE A 203 3.31 -7.18 13.24
C ILE A 203 4.74 -7.56 13.60
N GLU A 204 5.60 -7.78 12.61
CA GLU A 204 7.04 -7.68 12.85
C GLU A 204 7.28 -6.22 13.19
N ASP A 205 6.94 -5.85 14.42
CA ASP A 205 7.60 -4.80 15.16
C ASP A 205 8.96 -5.45 15.42
N GLU A 206 9.83 -5.45 14.41
CA GLU A 206 11.21 -5.17 14.74
C GLU A 206 11.09 -3.80 15.42
N ASN A 207 11.01 -3.80 16.76
CA ASN A 207 11.63 -2.72 17.54
C ASN A 207 12.83 -2.32 16.71
N GLY A 208 12.95 -1.06 16.27
CA GLY A 208 14.00 -0.60 15.34
C GLY A 208 15.45 -0.81 15.80
N GLU A 209 15.70 -1.76 16.70
CA GLU A 209 16.91 -2.54 16.82
C GLU A 209 17.25 -3.20 15.47
N PHE A 210 18.05 -2.47 14.71
CA PHE A 210 18.92 -2.98 13.66
C PHE A 210 19.24 -4.48 13.80
N VAL A 211 18.63 -5.32 12.95
CA VAL A 211 18.88 -6.77 12.91
C VAL A 211 20.06 -7.10 12.00
N MET A 212 19.97 -6.69 10.72
CA MET A 212 21.02 -6.88 9.73
C MET A 212 20.88 -5.88 8.58
N THR A 213 22.00 -5.50 7.96
CA THR A 213 22.02 -4.84 6.64
C THR A 213 23.16 -5.39 5.79
N VAL A 214 23.03 -5.24 4.46
CA VAL A 214 24.08 -5.60 3.49
C VAL A 214 24.36 -4.43 2.56
N PHE A 215 25.63 -4.02 2.46
CA PHE A 215 26.04 -2.90 1.60
C PHE A 215 27.49 -3.03 1.08
N PRO A 216 27.80 -2.48 -0.10
CA PRO A 216 26.86 -1.96 -1.07
C PRO A 216 26.00 -3.08 -1.66
N ASN A 217 24.76 -2.75 -1.99
CA ASN A 217 23.84 -3.64 -2.67
C ASN A 217 23.02 -2.78 -3.64
N PRO A 218 23.19 -2.92 -4.98
CA PRO A 218 24.01 -3.91 -5.67
C PRO A 218 25.54 -3.79 -5.47
N THR A 219 26.29 -4.85 -5.78
CA THR A 219 27.76 -4.89 -5.72
C THR A 219 28.39 -5.61 -6.91
N THR A 220 29.68 -5.37 -7.17
CA THR A 220 30.48 -6.07 -8.19
C THR A 220 31.54 -6.99 -7.60
N ASP A 221 31.95 -6.76 -6.35
CA ASP A 221 33.15 -7.40 -5.78
C ASP A 221 32.99 -7.80 -4.32
N VAL A 222 32.52 -6.90 -3.45
CA VAL A 222 32.41 -7.15 -2.01
C VAL A 222 31.10 -6.66 -1.43
N ILE A 223 30.62 -7.38 -0.41
CA ILE A 223 29.54 -6.92 0.46
C ILE A 223 30.03 -6.80 1.90
N ASN A 224 29.51 -5.83 2.63
CA ASN A 224 29.59 -5.74 4.08
C ASN A 224 28.26 -6.20 4.63
N ILE A 225 28.31 -7.22 5.47
CA ILE A 225 27.18 -7.67 6.27
C ILE A 225 27.38 -7.06 7.64
N GLU A 226 26.43 -6.25 8.10
CA GLU A 226 26.42 -5.72 9.45
C GLU A 226 25.21 -6.31 10.19
N VAL A 227 25.41 -6.79 11.42
CA VAL A 227 24.40 -7.48 12.23
C VAL A 227 24.34 -6.92 13.63
N SER A 228 23.18 -7.04 14.28
CA SER A 228 23.02 -6.76 15.70
C SER A 228 23.94 -7.64 16.56
N ASN A 229 24.30 -7.15 17.75
CA ASN A 229 25.19 -7.87 18.66
C ASN A 229 24.66 -9.26 19.07
N GLU A 230 23.35 -9.47 19.04
CA GLU A 230 22.71 -10.76 19.36
C GLU A 230 23.03 -11.83 18.31
N TYR A 231 23.27 -11.43 17.06
CA TYR A 231 23.53 -12.33 15.95
C TYR A 231 25.03 -12.54 15.67
N ILE A 232 25.92 -11.96 16.48
CA ILE A 232 27.35 -12.28 16.41
C ILE A 232 27.58 -13.74 16.83
N GLY A 233 28.35 -14.48 16.02
CA GLY A 233 28.62 -15.90 16.19
C GLY A 233 27.55 -16.80 15.57
N THR A 234 26.60 -16.24 14.82
CA THR A 234 25.59 -17.01 14.09
C THR A 234 26.06 -17.38 12.69
N GLU A 235 25.55 -18.51 12.20
CA GLU A 235 25.82 -19.00 10.86
C GLU A 235 24.77 -18.40 9.91
N PHE A 236 25.26 -17.80 8.83
CA PHE A 236 24.47 -17.32 7.72
C PHE A 236 24.73 -18.19 6.48
N THR A 237 23.71 -18.30 5.64
CA THR A 237 23.77 -18.99 4.36
C THR A 237 23.47 -18.01 3.25
N LEU A 238 24.35 -17.99 2.25
CA LEU A 238 24.10 -17.34 0.97
C LEU A 238 23.62 -18.41 -0.01
N SER A 239 22.42 -18.25 -0.54
CA SER A 239 21.79 -19.17 -1.50
C SER A 239 21.43 -18.44 -2.77
N ASP A 240 21.35 -19.14 -3.91
CA ASP A 240 20.78 -18.55 -5.12
C ASP A 240 19.25 -18.48 -5.07
N ILE A 241 18.64 -17.84 -6.06
CA ILE A 241 17.17 -17.73 -6.20
C ILE A 241 16.46 -19.09 -6.33
N LYS A 242 17.18 -20.18 -6.64
CA LYS A 242 16.64 -21.55 -6.69
C LYS A 242 16.79 -22.27 -5.35
N GLY A 243 17.24 -21.58 -4.29
CA GLY A 243 17.47 -22.13 -2.96
C GLY A 243 18.71 -23.02 -2.87
N ARG A 244 19.60 -23.02 -3.88
CA ARG A 244 20.85 -23.78 -3.80
C ARG A 244 21.83 -23.02 -2.93
N LEU A 245 22.37 -23.70 -1.92
CA LEU A 245 23.39 -23.16 -1.04
C LEU A 245 24.66 -22.86 -1.84
N ILE A 246 25.08 -21.60 -1.82
CA ILE A 246 26.30 -21.11 -2.48
C ILE A 246 27.45 -21.05 -1.47
N LYS A 247 27.19 -20.47 -0.29
CA LYS A 247 28.23 -20.26 0.72
C LYS A 247 27.64 -20.26 2.14
N VAL A 248 28.43 -20.76 3.08
CA VAL A 248 28.15 -20.64 4.52
C VAL A 248 29.10 -19.59 5.09
N LEU A 249 28.56 -18.67 5.87
CA LEU A 249 29.25 -17.49 6.41
C LEU A 249 29.14 -17.51 7.94
N ASN A 250 30.29 -17.47 8.60
CA ASN A 250 30.35 -17.33 10.07
C ASN A 250 30.60 -15.87 10.40
N ILE A 251 29.58 -15.18 10.90
CA ILE A 251 29.64 -13.75 11.24
C ILE A 251 30.18 -13.61 12.67
N ASN A 252 31.48 -13.42 12.82
CA ASN A 252 32.14 -13.37 14.13
C ASN A 252 32.31 -11.95 14.69
N SER A 253 31.86 -10.94 13.96
CA SER A 253 31.92 -9.52 14.32
C SER A 253 30.68 -8.80 13.84
N ALA A 254 30.35 -7.67 14.49
CA ALA A 254 29.21 -6.83 14.12
C ALA A 254 29.20 -6.46 12.65
N ARG A 255 30.38 -6.28 12.04
CA ARG A 255 30.56 -6.09 10.59
C ARG A 255 31.50 -7.14 10.04
N THR A 256 31.13 -7.76 8.93
CA THR A 256 31.94 -8.75 8.20
C THR A 256 31.94 -8.41 6.71
N CYS A 257 33.13 -8.35 6.10
CA CYS A 257 33.27 -8.14 4.66
C CYS A 257 33.41 -9.49 3.95
N ILE A 258 32.62 -9.70 2.90
CA ILE A 258 32.59 -10.93 2.10
C ILE A 258 32.88 -10.59 0.64
N ASP A 259 33.85 -11.31 0.08
CA ASP A 259 34.13 -11.31 -1.36
C ASP A 259 33.09 -12.15 -2.10
N VAL A 260 32.44 -11.50 -3.08
CA VAL A 260 31.43 -12.04 -3.99
C VAL A 260 31.82 -11.90 -5.45
N SER A 261 33.02 -11.39 -5.77
CA SER A 261 33.52 -11.20 -7.14
C SER A 261 33.56 -12.49 -7.97
N GLY A 262 33.62 -13.64 -7.30
CA GLY A 262 33.61 -14.97 -7.93
C GLY A 262 32.21 -15.54 -8.18
N LEU A 263 31.14 -14.82 -7.84
CA LEU A 263 29.76 -15.25 -8.07
C LEU A 263 29.29 -14.87 -9.48
N GLU A 264 28.36 -15.64 -10.02
CA GLU A 264 27.70 -15.28 -11.28
C GLU A 264 26.81 -14.05 -11.06
N LEU A 265 26.58 -13.28 -12.12
CA LEU A 265 25.67 -12.14 -12.07
C LEU A 265 24.26 -12.63 -11.73
N GLY A 266 23.64 -12.04 -10.71
CA GLY A 266 22.33 -12.49 -10.26
C GLY A 266 21.99 -12.09 -8.82
N VAL A 267 20.86 -12.61 -8.37
CA VAL A 267 20.31 -12.35 -7.03
C VAL A 267 20.57 -13.56 -6.14
N TYR A 268 21.09 -13.26 -4.96
CA TYR A 268 21.36 -14.19 -3.89
C TYR A 268 20.54 -13.82 -2.65
N VAL A 269 20.21 -14.80 -1.82
CA VAL A 269 19.50 -14.63 -0.57
C VAL A 269 20.44 -14.96 0.58
N LEU A 270 20.66 -13.98 1.46
CA LEU A 270 21.38 -14.12 2.71
C LEU A 270 20.37 -14.35 3.84
N SER A 271 20.46 -15.49 4.52
CA SER A 271 19.56 -15.86 5.62
C SER A 271 20.31 -16.57 6.75
N SER A 272 19.70 -16.62 7.94
CA SER A 272 20.19 -17.43 9.07
C SER A 272 19.04 -18.22 9.67
N LYS A 273 19.29 -19.42 10.20
CA LYS A 273 18.27 -20.21 10.92
C LYS A 273 17.81 -19.56 12.24
N LYS A 274 18.57 -18.60 12.75
CA LYS A 274 18.21 -17.83 13.96
C LYS A 274 17.45 -16.54 13.63
N LEU A 275 17.29 -16.22 12.34
CA LEU A 275 16.58 -15.05 11.86
C LEU A 275 15.33 -15.52 11.12
N ASN A 276 14.21 -14.85 11.38
CA ASN A 276 13.00 -15.02 10.58
C ASN A 276 13.07 -14.16 9.29
N SER A 277 14.00 -13.20 9.22
CA SER A 277 14.22 -12.33 8.07
C SER A 277 15.40 -12.79 7.20
N SER A 278 15.36 -12.39 5.93
CA SER A 278 16.43 -12.63 4.94
C SER A 278 16.69 -11.36 4.14
N LEU A 279 17.93 -11.17 3.70
CA LEU A 279 18.31 -10.03 2.87
C LEU A 279 18.74 -10.49 1.49
N GLN A 280 18.30 -9.76 0.47
CA GLN A 280 18.74 -9.99 -0.90
C GLN A 280 20.11 -9.35 -1.14
N VAL A 281 20.93 -10.00 -1.95
CA VAL A 281 22.24 -9.51 -2.40
C VAL A 281 22.30 -9.60 -3.92
N VAL A 282 22.51 -8.47 -4.58
CA VAL A 282 22.56 -8.36 -6.05
C VAL A 282 24.02 -8.22 -6.49
N VAL A 283 24.49 -9.16 -7.29
CA VAL A 283 25.84 -9.15 -7.91
C VAL A 283 25.72 -8.73 -9.37
N GLN A 284 26.44 -7.67 -9.76
CA GLN A 284 26.45 -7.05 -11.10
C GLN A 284 27.84 -7.02 -11.74
#